data_AF-A0A5P9EQV1-F1
#
_entry.id   AF-A0A5P9EQV1-F1
#
_cell.length_a   1.000
_cell.length_b   1.000
_cell.length_c   1.000
_cell.angle_alpha   90.00
_cell.angle_beta   90.00
_cell.angle_gamma   90.00
#
_symmetry.space_group_name_H-M   'P 1'
#
loop_
_entity.id
_entity.type
_entity.pdbx_description
1 polymer ?
#
loop_
_entity_poly.entity_id
_entity_poly.type
_entity_poly.pdbx_seq_one_letter_code
_entity_poly.pdbx_strand_id
1 'polypeptide(L)'
;MITYKFPEEKEYAEFYAKKLDDELSLQFLQNGIILNKSQAEHICRFFWAMVDASIEDENNGVKLQWNEGAEFWNEKIMNSISAHLEALGYEEEWENEVDKQ
;
A
#
# COMPACT_ATOMS: atom_id res chain seq x y z
N MET A 1 -5.22 -3.26 -13.05
CA MET A 1 -5.91 -2.83 -11.81
C MET A 1 -5.50 -3.75 -10.68
N ILE A 2 -5.10 -3.17 -9.54
CA ILE A 2 -4.88 -3.94 -8.31
C ILE A 2 -6.22 -4.59 -7.92
N THR A 3 -6.17 -5.88 -7.63
CA THR A 3 -7.37 -6.63 -7.24
C THR A 3 -7.49 -6.55 -5.71
N TYR A 4 -8.32 -5.64 -5.23
CA TYR A 4 -8.68 -5.57 -3.81
C TYR A 4 -9.81 -6.55 -3.52
N LYS A 5 -9.76 -7.25 -2.38
CA LYS A 5 -10.84 -8.12 -1.94
C LYS A 5 -12.00 -7.32 -1.35
N PHE A 6 -11.71 -6.14 -0.78
CA PHE A 6 -12.64 -5.24 -0.14
C PHE A 6 -12.44 -3.80 -0.64
N PRO A 7 -13.52 -3.03 -0.85
CA PRO A 7 -13.41 -1.62 -1.20
C PRO A 7 -12.69 -0.82 -0.10
N GLU A 8 -12.84 -1.23 1.18
CA GLU A 8 -12.17 -0.59 2.31
C GLU A 8 -10.63 -0.64 2.24
N GLU A 9 -10.04 -1.69 1.65
CA GLU A 9 -8.57 -1.78 1.47
C GLU A 9 -8.06 -0.62 0.62
N LYS A 10 -8.79 -0.34 -0.46
CA LYS A 10 -8.47 0.75 -1.37
C LYS A 10 -8.63 2.09 -0.65
N GLU A 11 -9.73 2.29 0.05
CA GLU A 11 -9.96 3.53 0.81
C GLU A 11 -8.89 3.78 1.88
N TYR A 12 -8.45 2.73 2.56
CA TYR A 12 -7.38 2.78 3.56
C TYR A 12 -6.06 3.21 2.91
N ALA A 13 -5.65 2.54 1.83
CA ALA A 13 -4.44 2.90 1.11
C ALA A 13 -4.51 4.33 0.54
N GLU A 14 -5.65 4.73 -0.04
CA GLU A 14 -5.86 6.09 -0.56
C GLU A 14 -5.82 7.15 0.54
N PHE A 15 -6.27 6.84 1.76
CA PHE A 15 -6.19 7.73 2.91
C PHE A 15 -4.73 8.01 3.30
N TYR A 16 -3.89 6.96 3.39
CA TYR A 16 -2.47 7.15 3.70
C TYR A 16 -1.70 7.76 2.54
N ALA A 17 -2.02 7.47 1.29
CA ALA A 17 -1.44 8.16 0.13
C ALA A 17 -1.67 9.68 0.21
N LYS A 18 -2.88 10.11 0.58
CA LYS A 18 -3.17 11.53 0.81
C LYS A 18 -2.46 12.08 2.04
N LYS A 19 -2.37 11.30 3.13
CA LYS A 19 -1.71 11.73 4.36
C LYS A 19 -0.19 11.91 4.18
N LEU A 20 0.42 11.07 3.35
CA LEU A 20 1.85 11.09 3.02
C LEU A 20 2.19 12.05 1.86
N ASP A 21 1.20 12.77 1.32
CA ASP A 21 1.34 13.66 0.16
C ASP A 21 1.89 12.93 -1.09
N ASP A 22 1.58 11.64 -1.22
CA ASP A 22 2.06 10.78 -2.31
C ASP A 22 1.00 10.66 -3.42
N GLU A 23 0.96 11.67 -4.29
CA GLU A 23 0.04 11.73 -5.43
C GLU A 23 0.28 10.60 -6.45
N LEU A 24 1.53 10.13 -6.59
CA LEU A 24 1.88 9.04 -7.50
C LEU A 24 1.26 7.73 -7.03
N SER A 25 1.43 7.39 -5.76
CA SER A 25 0.83 6.22 -5.15
C SER A 25 -0.69 6.29 -5.19
N LEU A 26 -1.29 7.47 -4.95
CA LEU A 26 -2.72 7.67 -5.08
C LEU A 26 -3.22 7.35 -6.50
N GLN A 27 -2.52 7.82 -7.54
CA GLN A 27 -2.87 7.50 -8.93
C GLN A 27 -2.73 6.00 -9.23
N PHE A 28 -1.71 5.33 -8.69
CA PHE A 28 -1.54 3.89 -8.85
C PHE A 28 -2.64 3.10 -8.14
N LEU A 29 -3.04 3.50 -6.94
CA LEU A 29 -4.13 2.85 -6.21
C LEU A 29 -5.48 3.03 -6.93
N GLN A 30 -5.69 4.17 -7.59
CA GLN A 30 -6.93 4.46 -8.33
C GLN A 30 -7.01 3.79 -9.70
N ASN A 31 -5.95 3.90 -10.49
CA ASN A 31 -5.93 3.40 -11.87
C ASN A 31 -5.40 1.96 -11.95
N GLY A 32 -4.58 1.54 -10.99
CA GLY A 32 -3.94 0.23 -10.93
C GLY A 32 -3.11 -0.09 -12.17
N ILE A 33 -2.40 0.93 -12.67
CA ILE A 33 -1.52 0.86 -13.82
C ILE A 33 -0.09 1.11 -13.33
N ILE A 34 0.74 0.06 -13.38
CA ILE A 34 2.18 0.12 -13.14
C ILE A 34 2.85 -0.28 -14.46
N LEU A 35 3.58 0.65 -15.07
CA LEU A 35 4.16 0.51 -16.41
C LEU A 35 5.64 0.16 -16.39
N ASN A 36 6.36 0.51 -15.31
CA ASN A 36 7.81 0.38 -15.24
C ASN A 36 8.28 -0.01 -13.84
N LYS A 37 9.50 -0.58 -13.76
CA LYS A 37 10.17 -0.95 -12.50
C LYS A 37 10.20 0.18 -11.47
N SER A 38 10.51 1.42 -11.87
CA SER A 38 10.53 2.56 -10.95
C SER A 38 9.17 2.85 -10.31
N GLN A 39 8.05 2.55 -10.99
CA GLN A 39 6.71 2.68 -10.41
C GLN A 39 6.39 1.53 -9.45
N ALA A 40 6.88 0.32 -9.76
CA ALA A 40 6.81 -0.82 -8.85
C ALA A 40 7.58 -0.54 -7.55
N GLU A 41 8.82 -0.07 -7.65
CA GLU A 41 9.61 0.33 -6.47
C GLU A 41 8.92 1.44 -5.67
N HIS A 42 8.29 2.41 -6.34
CA HIS A 42 7.57 3.49 -5.67
C HIS A 42 6.39 2.97 -4.86
N ILE A 43 5.57 2.07 -5.42
CA ILE A 43 4.42 1.51 -4.69
C ILE A 43 4.88 0.62 -3.52
N CYS A 44 6.00 -0.10 -3.65
CA CYS A 44 6.61 -0.85 -2.55
C CYS A 44 7.02 0.06 -1.40
N ARG A 45 7.70 1.18 -1.70
CA ARG A 45 8.10 2.17 -0.67
C ARG A 45 6.91 2.81 -0.01
N PHE A 46 5.91 3.17 -0.80
CA PHE A 46 4.66 3.70 -0.29
C PHE A 46 3.99 2.73 0.69
N PHE A 47 3.95 1.43 0.36
CA PHE A 47 3.39 0.43 1.25
C PHE A 47 4.05 0.45 2.63
N TRP A 48 5.39 0.46 2.69
CA TRP A 48 6.11 0.53 3.96
C TRP A 48 5.90 1.86 4.69
N ALA A 49 5.92 2.98 3.98
CA ALA A 49 5.63 4.29 4.57
C ALA A 49 4.20 4.37 5.14
N MET A 50 3.24 3.70 4.49
CA MET A 50 1.88 3.55 4.99
C MET A 50 1.85 2.70 6.26
N VAL A 51 2.58 1.58 6.30
CA VAL A 51 2.69 0.73 7.49
C VAL A 51 3.24 1.55 8.67
N ASP A 52 4.35 2.26 8.49
CA ASP A 52 4.92 3.13 9.52
C ASP A 52 3.92 4.19 10.00
N ALA A 53 3.29 4.90 9.06
CA ALA A 53 2.30 5.93 9.38
C ALA A 53 1.08 5.36 10.12
N SER A 54 0.67 4.14 9.80
CA SER A 54 -0.46 3.48 10.45
C SER A 54 -0.15 3.03 11.86
N ILE A 55 1.06 2.54 12.11
CA ILE A 55 1.56 2.19 13.44
C ILE A 55 1.69 3.46 14.28
N GLU A 56 2.18 4.56 13.70
CA GLU A 56 2.25 5.85 14.37
C GLU A 56 0.85 6.36 14.75
N ASP A 57 -0.14 6.29 13.86
CA ASP A 57 -1.52 6.65 14.15
C ASP A 57 -2.12 5.81 15.28
N GLU A 58 -1.90 4.49 15.24
CA GLU A 58 -2.40 3.57 16.26
C GLU A 58 -1.76 3.85 17.63
N ASN A 59 -0.44 4.09 17.68
CA ASN A 59 0.28 4.48 18.90
C ASN A 59 -0.18 5.84 19.46
N ASN A 60 -0.54 6.78 18.58
CA ASN A 60 -1.08 8.08 18.96
C ASN A 60 -2.58 8.03 19.32
N GLY A 61 -3.22 6.87 19.22
CA GLY A 61 -4.65 6.69 19.52
C GLY A 61 -5.56 7.37 18.51
N VAL A 62 -5.10 7.58 17.28
CA VAL A 62 -5.90 8.15 16.19
C VAL A 62 -7.03 7.18 15.85
N LYS A 63 -8.26 7.66 15.99
CA LYS A 63 -9.44 6.89 15.61
C LYS A 63 -9.70 7.02 14.12
N LEU A 64 -9.36 5.98 13.39
CA LEU A 64 -9.70 5.86 11.98
C LEU A 64 -11.16 5.39 11.82
N GLN A 65 -11.68 5.53 10.60
CA GLN A 65 -13.07 5.17 10.27
C GLN A 65 -13.29 3.65 10.13
N TRP A 66 -12.22 2.87 10.02
CA TRP A 66 -12.28 1.42 9.92
C TRP A 66 -12.28 0.79 11.32
N ASN A 67 -13.11 -0.23 11.52
CA ASN A 67 -13.23 -0.92 12.81
C ASN A 67 -12.04 -1.86 13.11
N GLU A 68 -11.37 -2.34 12.06
CA GLU A 68 -10.19 -3.21 12.19
C GLU A 68 -8.92 -2.36 12.37
N GLY A 69 -7.94 -2.91 13.10
CA GLY A 69 -6.67 -2.25 13.40
C GLY A 69 -5.72 -2.11 12.21
N ALA A 70 -4.63 -1.38 12.40
CA ALA A 70 -3.64 -1.12 11.34
C ALA A 70 -3.05 -2.41 10.78
N GLU A 71 -2.68 -3.36 11.64
CA GLU A 71 -2.10 -4.66 11.26
C GLU A 71 -2.99 -5.44 10.29
N PHE A 72 -4.32 -5.46 10.53
CA PHE A 72 -5.27 -6.17 9.67
C PHE A 72 -5.29 -5.58 8.24
N TRP A 73 -5.39 -4.26 8.12
CA TRP A 73 -5.41 -3.61 6.81
C TRP A 73 -4.07 -3.71 6.09
N ASN A 74 -2.98 -3.53 6.83
CA ASN A 74 -1.62 -3.66 6.30
C ASN A 74 -1.41 -5.05 5.68
N GLU A 75 -1.81 -6.12 6.36
CA GLU A 75 -1.72 -7.48 5.82
C GLU A 75 -2.55 -7.65 4.53
N LYS A 76 -3.76 -7.11 4.49
CA LYS A 76 -4.65 -7.24 3.33
C LYS A 76 -4.08 -6.50 2.12
N ILE A 77 -3.65 -5.25 2.33
CA ILE A 77 -3.03 -4.42 1.29
C ILE A 77 -1.70 -5.03 0.84
N MET A 78 -0.91 -5.60 1.74
CA MET A 78 0.32 -6.33 1.40
C MET A 78 0.03 -7.44 0.39
N ASN A 79 -0.96 -8.29 0.68
CA ASN A 79 -1.36 -9.38 -0.21
C ASN A 79 -1.87 -8.87 -1.57
N SER A 80 -2.61 -7.76 -1.59
CA SER A 80 -3.12 -7.17 -2.84
C SER A 80 -2.02 -6.54 -3.68
N ILE A 81 -1.07 -5.83 -3.07
CA ILE A 81 0.04 -5.19 -3.78
C ILE A 81 1.03 -6.25 -4.28
N SER A 82 1.43 -7.20 -3.43
CA SER A 82 2.37 -8.25 -3.82
C SER A 82 1.83 -9.11 -4.95
N ALA A 83 0.57 -9.55 -4.87
CA ALA A 83 -0.07 -10.31 -5.94
C ALA A 83 -0.21 -9.49 -7.24
N HIS A 84 -0.40 -8.17 -7.14
CA HIS A 84 -0.45 -7.31 -8.31
C HIS A 84 0.91 -7.15 -8.98
N LEU A 85 1.98 -6.95 -8.20
CA LEU A 85 3.34 -6.84 -8.70
C LEU A 85 3.81 -8.16 -9.32
N GLU A 86 3.54 -9.29 -8.66
CA GLU A 86 3.79 -10.64 -9.20
C GLU A 86 3.11 -10.84 -10.56
N ALA A 87 1.82 -10.50 -10.67
CA ALA A 87 1.08 -10.61 -11.92
C ALA A 87 1.62 -9.72 -13.06
N LEU A 88 2.36 -8.66 -12.72
CA LEU A 88 3.03 -7.77 -13.68
C LEU A 88 4.49 -8.15 -13.95
N GLY A 89 5.04 -9.15 -13.25
CA GLY A 89 6.43 -9.57 -13.36
C GLY A 89 7.41 -8.67 -12.59
N TYR A 90 6.93 -7.96 -11.57
CA TYR A 90 7.72 -7.10 -10.67
C TYR A 90 7.92 -7.72 -9.27
N GLU A 91 7.95 -9.04 -9.19
CA GLU A 91 8.17 -9.78 -7.93
C GLU A 91 9.54 -9.46 -7.33
N GLU A 92 10.59 -9.36 -8.16
CA GLU A 92 11.94 -9.03 -7.70
C GLU A 92 11.99 -7.65 -7.05
N GLU A 93 11.30 -6.65 -7.58
CA GLU A 93 11.22 -5.30 -7.01
C GLU A 93 10.50 -5.30 -5.66
N TRP A 94 9.48 -6.16 -5.50
CA TRP A 94 8.82 -6.36 -4.22
C TRP A 94 9.76 -7.01 -3.20
N GLU A 95 10.38 -8.14 -3.55
CA GLU A 95 11.32 -8.84 -2.66
C GLU A 95 12.50 -7.97 -2.24
N ASN A 96 13.06 -7.20 -3.16
CA ASN A 96 14.18 -6.29 -2.87
C ASN A 96 13.82 -5.18 -1.87
N GLU A 97 12.57 -4.71 -1.84
CA GLU A 97 12.14 -3.70 -0.88
C GLU A 97 11.70 -4.33 0.45
N VAL A 98 11.18 -5.57 0.43
CA VAL A 98 10.91 -6.35 1.65
C VAL A 98 12.20 -6.66 2.40
N ASP A 99 13.28 -7.04 1.70
CA ASP A 99 14.58 -7.38 2.33
C ASP A 99 15.28 -6.16 2.97
N LYS A 100 14.88 -4.94 2.60
CA LYS A 100 15.46 -3.68 3.13
C LYS A 100 14.82 -3.17 4.42
N GLN A 101 13.74 -3.79 4.87
CA GLN A 101 12.99 -3.44 6.08
C GLN A 101 13.34 -4.40 7.23
#